data_AF-A0A7C4LEU8-F1
#
_entry.id   AF-A0A7C4LEU8-F1
#
_cell.length_a   1.000
_cell.length_b   1.000
_cell.length_c   1.000
_cell.angle_alpha   90.00
_cell.angle_beta   90.00
_cell.angle_gamma   90.00
#
_symmetry.space_group_name_H-M   'P 1'
#
loop_
_entity.id
_entity.type
_entity.pdbx_description
1 polymer ?
#
loop_
_entity_poly.entity_id
_entity_poly.type
_entity_poly.pdbx_seq_one_letter_code
_entity_poly.pdbx_strand_id
1 'polypeptide(L)'
;MASAALRVEPLGQACGLMRFDARQELARVGQVVLDPGSELRQRIAGHELHTGCALQPQQPLAQDMLTLLLESAAAIHAAASEKELAERLIDVAVRGTGLVNAALLRPVDNLGHYEVIASRLGPQAERAGPASFSRSLLSAAAGGQVAELGGQLSGNISESIVLMKINAALCVPLMLGGSPAAFLYLDSRGSIPQSLRPNASGFCVALGRMA
;
A
#
# COMPACT_ATOMS: atom_id res chain seq x y z
N MET A 1 -35.23 38.71 2.85
CA MET A 1 -34.31 37.76 3.50
C MET A 1 -33.32 37.27 2.45
N ALA A 2 -32.05 37.21 2.84
CA ALA A 2 -30.88 37.37 1.97
C ALA A 2 -30.65 36.23 0.97
N SER A 3 -30.45 36.58 -0.30
CA SER A 3 -29.95 35.72 -1.38
C SER A 3 -28.46 36.06 -1.58
N ALA A 4 -27.58 35.15 -1.17
CA ALA A 4 -26.14 35.31 -1.30
C ALA A 4 -25.67 34.71 -2.62
N ALA A 5 -24.97 35.53 -3.40
CA ALA A 5 -24.45 35.23 -4.72
C ALA A 5 -23.27 34.25 -4.67
N LEU A 6 -23.32 33.19 -5.47
CA LEU A 6 -22.15 32.40 -5.84
C LEU A 6 -21.65 32.93 -7.19
N ARG A 7 -20.55 33.67 -7.16
CA ARG A 7 -19.83 34.11 -8.36
C ARG A 7 -18.53 33.30 -8.42
N VAL A 8 -18.46 32.43 -9.42
CA VAL A 8 -17.28 31.65 -9.82
C VAL A 8 -16.59 32.44 -10.91
N GLU A 9 -15.30 32.76 -10.74
CA GLU A 9 -14.36 33.23 -11.76
C GLU A 9 -12.92 32.82 -11.31
N PRO A 10 -11.95 32.70 -12.23
CA PRO A 10 -11.10 31.51 -12.32
C PRO A 10 -9.60 31.74 -12.09
N LEU A 11 -8.89 30.59 -12.09
CA LEU A 11 -7.45 30.35 -12.17
C LEU A 11 -6.57 31.53 -12.62
N GLY A 12 -5.81 32.07 -11.67
CA GLY A 12 -4.61 32.85 -11.93
C GLY A 12 -3.39 31.92 -12.07
N GLN A 13 -3.03 31.60 -13.31
CA GLN A 13 -1.76 30.99 -13.66
C GLN A 13 -1.04 31.98 -14.59
N ALA A 14 0.13 32.48 -14.16
CA ALA A 14 0.99 33.32 -14.96
C ALA A 14 2.43 32.82 -14.85
N CYS A 15 2.88 32.09 -15.87
CA CYS A 15 4.26 32.10 -16.30
C CYS A 15 4.40 31.46 -17.69
N GLY A 16 5.10 32.14 -18.59
CA GLY A 16 5.86 31.48 -19.65
C GLY A 16 5.20 31.35 -21.02
N LEU A 17 5.01 32.50 -21.68
CA LEU A 17 4.82 32.65 -23.11
C LEU A 17 6.05 32.11 -23.89
N MET A 18 5.85 31.25 -24.89
CA MET A 18 6.63 31.26 -26.13
C MET A 18 5.77 30.80 -27.30
N ARG A 19 5.67 31.70 -28.28
CA ARG A 19 4.90 31.62 -29.52
C ARG A 19 5.61 30.75 -30.55
N PHE A 20 4.86 29.97 -31.34
CA PHE A 20 5.19 29.72 -32.74
C PHE A 20 3.89 29.70 -33.56
N ASP A 21 3.89 30.51 -34.61
CA ASP A 21 2.76 30.86 -35.46
C ASP A 21 3.00 30.21 -36.84
N ALA A 22 2.00 29.52 -37.38
CA ALA A 22 1.97 29.06 -38.77
C ALA A 22 0.51 29.04 -39.25
N ARG A 23 0.02 30.22 -39.64
CA ARG A 23 -1.16 30.41 -40.48
C ARG A 23 -0.92 29.89 -41.90
N GLN A 24 -1.82 29.04 -42.42
CA GLN A 24 -2.45 29.17 -43.76
C GLN A 24 -3.44 28.00 -43.99
N GLU A 25 -4.74 28.30 -43.97
CA GLU A 25 -5.66 28.42 -45.14
C GLU A 25 -6.44 27.10 -45.41
N LEU A 26 -7.64 26.92 -44.86
CA LEU A 26 -8.98 27.26 -45.43
C LEU A 26 -9.34 26.53 -46.74
N ALA A 27 -10.26 25.56 -46.57
CA ALA A 27 -11.44 25.28 -47.39
C ALA A 27 -11.31 25.08 -48.92
N ARG A 28 -11.74 23.90 -49.40
CA ARG A 28 -12.80 23.79 -50.41
C ARG A 28 -13.35 22.38 -50.59
N VAL A 29 -14.67 22.36 -50.76
CA VAL A 29 -15.61 21.28 -51.09
C VAL A 29 -15.29 20.62 -52.44
N GLY A 30 -15.56 19.31 -52.58
CA GLY A 30 -15.64 18.69 -53.91
C GLY A 30 -15.77 17.15 -53.92
N GLN A 31 -17.01 16.67 -53.84
CA GLN A 31 -17.57 15.42 -54.41
C GLN A 31 -16.67 14.20 -54.66
N VAL A 32 -17.02 13.07 -54.03
CA VAL A 32 -17.04 11.77 -54.73
C VAL A 32 -18.36 11.05 -54.43
N VAL A 33 -19.07 10.84 -55.53
CA VAL A 33 -20.21 9.97 -55.88
C VAL A 33 -20.60 8.88 -54.86
N LEU A 34 -21.90 8.84 -54.55
CA LEU A 34 -22.60 7.75 -53.88
C LEU A 34 -22.67 6.52 -54.79
N ASP A 35 -22.20 5.38 -54.32
CA ASP A 35 -22.46 4.06 -54.91
C ASP A 35 -23.32 3.25 -53.93
N PRO A 36 -24.60 2.93 -54.24
CA PRO A 36 -25.48 2.21 -53.34
C PRO A 36 -25.37 0.70 -53.59
N GLY A 37 -24.59 -0.01 -52.77
CA GLY A 37 -24.63 -1.46 -52.79
C GLY A 37 -23.35 -2.16 -52.35
N SER A 38 -23.01 -2.14 -51.06
CA SER A 38 -22.23 -3.21 -50.43
C SER A 38 -22.28 -3.17 -48.90
N GLU A 39 -23.43 -2.79 -48.33
CA GLU A 39 -23.79 -3.16 -46.96
C GLU A 39 -24.09 -4.67 -46.91
N LEU A 40 -23.09 -5.56 -46.79
CA LEU A 40 -23.29 -6.87 -46.12
C LEU A 40 -22.04 -7.75 -45.87
N ARG A 41 -20.79 -7.28 -46.03
CA ARG A 41 -19.63 -8.22 -45.98
C ARG A 41 -18.44 -7.88 -45.07
N GLN A 42 -18.54 -6.94 -44.13
CA GLN A 42 -17.40 -6.62 -43.24
C GLN A 42 -17.77 -6.51 -41.75
N ARG A 43 -18.47 -7.51 -41.19
CA ARG A 43 -18.72 -7.60 -39.74
C ARG A 43 -17.73 -8.47 -38.95
N ILE A 44 -16.61 -8.88 -39.55
CA ILE A 44 -15.57 -9.65 -38.83
C ILE A 44 -14.18 -9.25 -39.37
N ALA A 45 -13.65 -8.09 -38.97
CA ALA A 45 -12.21 -7.77 -38.92
C ALA A 45 -12.04 -6.30 -38.50
N GLY A 46 -11.59 -6.07 -37.27
CA GLY A 46 -11.30 -4.71 -36.79
C GLY A 46 -11.51 -4.54 -35.29
N HIS A 47 -10.91 -5.43 -34.49
CA HIS A 47 -10.86 -5.28 -33.03
C HIS A 47 -9.42 -5.45 -32.55
N GLU A 48 -8.55 -4.55 -33.00
CA GLU A 48 -7.26 -4.24 -32.36
C GLU A 48 -7.13 -2.72 -32.51
N LEU A 49 -6.93 -1.93 -31.45
CA LEU A 49 -5.67 -1.85 -30.71
C LEU A 49 -5.95 -1.56 -29.23
N HIS A 50 -5.74 -2.55 -28.35
CA HIS A 50 -5.38 -2.24 -26.96
C HIS A 50 -3.86 -2.07 -26.94
N THR A 51 -3.42 -0.82 -26.79
CA THR A 51 -2.02 -0.46 -26.59
C THR A 51 -1.50 -1.25 -25.39
N GLY A 52 -0.62 -2.22 -25.65
CA GLY A 52 0.00 -3.07 -24.64
C GLY A 52 0.73 -2.21 -23.61
N CYS A 53 0.15 -2.10 -22.42
CA CYS A 53 0.88 -1.72 -21.22
C CYS A 53 1.98 -2.78 -21.04
N ALA A 54 3.24 -2.36 -21.16
CA ALA A 54 4.39 -3.25 -21.04
C ALA A 54 4.26 -4.09 -19.75
N LEU A 55 4.16 -5.40 -19.90
CA LEU A 55 4.37 -6.35 -18.81
C LEU A 55 5.84 -6.24 -18.38
N GLN A 56 6.10 -5.35 -17.43
CA GLN A 56 7.38 -5.28 -16.74
C GLN A 56 7.53 -6.51 -15.83
N PRO A 57 8.77 -7.00 -15.61
CA PRO A 57 9.03 -8.32 -15.06
C PRO A 57 8.63 -8.40 -13.59
N GLN A 58 7.44 -8.95 -13.30
CA GLN A 58 7.02 -9.29 -11.92
C GLN A 58 7.71 -10.56 -11.39
N GLN A 59 8.39 -11.31 -12.26
CA GLN A 59 9.02 -12.58 -11.91
C GLN A 59 10.19 -12.46 -10.90
N PRO A 60 11.11 -11.48 -11.00
CA PRO A 60 12.21 -11.38 -10.04
C PRO A 60 11.72 -11.10 -8.62
N LEU A 61 10.81 -10.13 -8.45
CA LEU A 61 10.26 -9.80 -7.13
C LEU A 61 9.46 -10.96 -6.51
N ALA A 62 8.66 -11.66 -7.32
CA ALA A 62 7.90 -12.81 -6.83
C ALA A 62 8.82 -13.96 -6.41
N GLN A 63 9.89 -14.21 -7.18
CA GLN A 63 10.89 -15.24 -6.88
C GLN A 63 11.70 -14.88 -5.63
N ASP A 64 12.12 -13.61 -5.48
CA ASP A 64 12.84 -13.11 -4.32
C ASP A 64 12.00 -13.22 -3.04
N MET A 65 10.71 -12.86 -3.13
CA MET A 65 9.78 -12.97 -2.00
C MET A 65 9.50 -14.41 -1.61
N LEU A 66 9.34 -15.31 -2.59
CA LEU A 66 9.17 -16.75 -2.32
C LEU A 66 10.43 -17.32 -1.67
N THR A 67 11.62 -16.99 -2.19
CA THR A 67 12.90 -17.41 -1.63
C THR A 67 13.02 -16.93 -0.18
N LEU A 68 12.70 -15.66 0.07
CA LEU A 68 12.67 -15.09 1.41
C LEU A 68 11.68 -15.83 2.33
N LEU A 69 10.47 -16.17 1.87
CA LEU A 69 9.51 -16.94 2.67
C LEU A 69 10.04 -18.32 3.04
N LEU A 70 10.69 -19.02 2.10
CA LEU A 70 11.25 -20.36 2.34
C LEU A 70 12.42 -20.33 3.33
N GLU A 71 13.33 -19.36 3.19
CA GLU A 71 14.41 -19.12 4.16
C GLU A 71 13.83 -18.82 5.56
N SER A 72 12.77 -18.03 5.59
CA SER A 72 12.11 -17.61 6.83
C SER A 72 11.41 -18.77 7.53
N ALA A 73 10.75 -19.66 6.78
CA ALA A 73 10.12 -20.85 7.33
C ALA A 73 11.13 -21.72 8.10
N ALA A 74 12.31 -21.96 7.50
CA ALA A 74 13.38 -22.70 8.15
C ALA A 74 13.88 -22.00 9.42
N ALA A 75 14.08 -20.68 9.38
CA ALA A 75 14.55 -19.90 10.52
C ALA A 75 13.52 -19.82 11.66
N ILE A 76 12.23 -19.70 11.33
CA ILE A 76 11.10 -19.68 12.28
C ILE A 76 11.02 -21.03 13.01
N HIS A 77 11.06 -22.15 12.28
CA HIS A 77 11.02 -23.48 12.88
C HIS A 77 12.25 -23.82 13.71
N ALA A 78 13.40 -23.20 13.44
CA ALA A 78 14.62 -23.40 14.21
C ALA A 78 14.70 -22.55 15.49
N ALA A 79 13.80 -21.59 15.70
CA ALA A 79 13.85 -20.70 16.85
C ALA A 79 13.64 -21.47 18.16
N ALA A 80 14.58 -21.31 19.10
CA ALA A 80 14.59 -22.06 20.36
C ALA A 80 13.79 -21.37 21.48
N SER A 81 13.36 -20.12 21.25
CA SER A 81 12.59 -19.33 22.20
C SER A 81 11.65 -18.39 21.49
N GLU A 82 10.62 -17.95 22.21
CA GLU A 82 9.66 -16.97 21.69
C GLU A 82 10.31 -15.62 21.34
N LYS A 83 11.31 -15.20 22.12
CA LYS A 83 12.07 -13.98 21.82
C LYS A 83 12.85 -14.12 20.52
N GLU A 84 13.53 -15.26 20.32
CA GLU A 84 14.26 -15.50 19.07
C GLU A 84 13.29 -15.54 17.88
N LEU A 85 12.16 -16.24 18.01
CA LEU A 85 11.11 -16.26 16.99
C LEU A 85 10.65 -14.84 16.64
N ALA A 86 10.38 -14.00 17.65
CA ALA A 86 9.96 -12.63 17.46
C ALA A 86 11.01 -11.78 16.72
N GLU A 87 12.29 -11.93 17.07
CA GLU A 87 13.40 -11.26 16.40
C GLU A 87 13.53 -11.70 14.93
N ARG A 88 13.37 -13.00 14.64
CA ARG A 88 13.38 -13.53 13.26
C ARG A 88 12.22 -12.98 12.44
N LEU A 89 11.00 -12.99 13.00
CA LEU A 89 9.82 -12.46 12.34
C LEU A 89 9.97 -10.98 12.01
N ILE A 90 10.46 -10.18 12.95
CA ILE A 90 10.71 -8.75 12.75
C ILE A 90 11.73 -8.53 11.63
N ASP A 91 12.86 -9.25 11.65
CA ASP A 91 13.91 -9.09 10.64
C ASP A 91 13.40 -9.36 9.23
N VAL A 92 12.71 -10.48 9.07
CA VAL A 92 12.14 -10.91 7.80
C VAL A 92 11.03 -9.96 7.33
N ALA A 93 10.14 -9.54 8.24
CA ALA A 93 9.05 -8.64 7.91
C ALA A 93 9.57 -7.26 7.46
N VAL A 94 10.62 -6.73 8.10
CA VAL A 94 11.32 -5.52 7.65
C VAL A 94 11.89 -5.71 6.24
N ARG A 95 12.58 -6.83 5.98
CA ARG A 95 13.14 -7.14 4.66
C ARG A 95 12.06 -7.30 3.58
N GLY A 96 10.94 -7.92 3.90
CA GLY A 96 9.86 -8.23 2.96
C GLY A 96 8.92 -7.06 2.68
N THR A 97 8.69 -6.18 3.65
CA THR A 97 7.81 -5.00 3.51
C THR A 97 8.57 -3.73 3.13
N GLY A 98 9.87 -3.68 3.44
CA GLY A 98 10.71 -2.49 3.34
C GLY A 98 10.56 -1.50 4.50
N LEU A 99 9.59 -1.69 5.42
CA LEU A 99 9.35 -0.79 6.54
C LEU A 99 10.47 -0.85 7.58
N VAL A 100 10.75 0.28 8.23
CA VAL A 100 11.91 0.43 9.12
C VAL A 100 11.61 0.13 10.57
N ASN A 101 10.38 0.42 11.02
CA ASN A 101 9.95 0.13 12.37
C ASN A 101 9.11 -1.12 12.37
N ALA A 102 9.41 -2.05 13.27
CA ALA A 102 8.64 -3.27 13.46
C ALA A 102 8.65 -3.69 14.93
N ALA A 103 7.54 -4.26 15.38
CA ALA A 103 7.41 -4.81 16.71
C ALA A 103 6.49 -6.03 16.69
N LEU A 104 6.78 -6.99 17.56
CA LEU A 104 5.89 -8.09 17.87
C LEU A 104 5.28 -7.85 19.26
N LEU A 105 3.96 -7.79 19.30
CA LEU A 105 3.18 -7.38 20.45
C LEU A 105 2.27 -8.53 20.91
N ARG A 106 2.20 -8.78 22.21
CA ARG A 106 1.25 -9.71 22.82
C ARG A 106 0.09 -8.95 23.46
N PRO A 107 -1.18 -9.30 23.22
CA PRO A 107 -2.28 -8.79 24.04
C PRO A 107 -2.14 -9.29 25.47
N VAL A 108 -2.16 -8.37 26.45
CA VAL A 108 -2.15 -8.69 27.88
C VAL A 108 -3.57 -8.86 28.39
N ASP A 109 -4.49 -8.04 27.87
CA ASP A 109 -5.90 -8.05 28.23
C ASP A 109 -6.79 -7.59 27.07
N ASN A 110 -8.11 -7.67 27.27
CA ASN A 110 -9.11 -7.19 26.33
C ASN A 110 -9.33 -5.67 26.40
N LEU A 111 -8.58 -4.95 27.24
CA LEU A 111 -8.66 -3.49 27.39
C LEU A 111 -7.70 -2.76 26.42
N GLY A 112 -6.98 -3.51 25.59
CA GLY A 112 -6.05 -2.97 24.61
C GLY A 112 -4.68 -2.68 25.19
N HIS A 113 -4.30 -3.36 26.28
CA HIS A 113 -2.92 -3.37 26.74
C HIS A 113 -2.12 -4.44 26.00
N TYR A 114 -0.90 -4.08 25.62
CA TYR A 114 0.00 -4.96 24.89
C TYR A 114 1.39 -4.96 25.52
N GLU A 115 2.02 -6.13 25.51
CA GLU A 115 3.40 -6.34 25.90
C GLU A 115 4.27 -6.43 24.64
N VAL A 116 5.42 -5.77 24.63
CA VAL A 116 6.38 -5.84 23.52
C VAL A 116 7.28 -7.06 23.72
N ILE A 117 7.13 -8.08 22.87
CA ILE A 117 8.00 -9.28 22.90
C ILE A 117 9.37 -8.93 22.31
N ALA A 118 9.37 -8.27 21.15
CA ALA A 118 10.56 -7.78 20.48
C ALA A 118 10.21 -6.52 19.67
N SER A 119 11.20 -5.66 19.45
CA SER A 119 11.04 -4.46 18.63
C SER A 119 12.33 -4.10 17.92
N ARG A 120 12.18 -3.51 16.74
CA ARG A 120 13.21 -2.83 15.96
C ARG A 120 12.62 -1.49 15.57
N LEU A 121 12.98 -0.44 16.29
CA LEU A 121 12.42 0.90 16.11
C LEU A 121 13.54 1.86 15.72
N GLY A 122 13.25 2.78 14.82
CA GLY A 122 14.14 3.90 14.54
C GLY A 122 14.14 4.92 15.71
N PRO A 123 15.11 5.85 15.74
CA PRO A 123 15.32 6.78 16.86
C PRO A 123 14.10 7.66 17.19
N GLN A 124 13.24 7.93 16.21
CA GLN A 124 12.01 8.69 16.42
C GLN A 124 10.92 7.89 17.12
N ALA A 125 10.79 6.60 16.80
CA ALA A 125 9.80 5.72 17.42
C ALA A 125 10.23 5.31 18.84
N GLU A 126 11.52 5.09 19.08
CA GLU A 126 12.04 4.77 20.41
C GLU A 126 11.76 5.89 21.44
N ARG A 127 11.92 7.16 21.05
CA ARG A 127 11.65 8.31 21.93
C ARG A 127 10.18 8.49 22.29
N ALA A 128 9.26 7.91 21.53
CA ALA A 128 7.83 8.02 21.77
C ALA A 128 7.33 7.06 22.88
N GLY A 129 8.15 6.09 23.32
CA GLY A 129 7.77 5.14 24.36
C GLY A 129 6.53 4.31 23.98
N PRO A 130 5.72 3.81 24.94
CA PRO A 130 4.55 2.96 24.66
C PRO A 130 3.44 3.65 23.83
N ALA A 131 3.51 4.98 23.62
CA ALA A 131 2.67 5.68 22.65
C ALA A 131 3.16 5.53 21.19
N SER A 132 4.12 4.62 20.95
CA SER A 132 4.72 4.38 19.65
C SER A 132 3.89 3.48 18.73
N PHE A 133 2.64 3.13 19.01
CA PHE A 133 1.87 2.23 18.14
C PHE A 133 0.47 2.77 17.83
N SER A 134 0.03 2.65 16.57
CA SER A 134 -1.30 3.09 16.18
C SER A 134 -2.40 2.20 16.77
N ARG A 135 -3.19 2.78 17.68
CA ARG A 135 -4.36 2.12 18.30
C ARG A 135 -5.38 1.61 17.28
N SER A 136 -5.59 2.35 16.18
CA SER A 136 -6.56 1.96 15.16
C SER A 136 -6.11 0.70 14.39
N LEU A 137 -4.82 0.60 14.08
CA LEU A 137 -4.26 -0.58 13.42
C LEU A 137 -4.30 -1.80 14.36
N LEU A 138 -3.93 -1.60 15.63
CA LEU A 138 -3.99 -2.64 16.64
C LEU A 138 -5.42 -3.12 16.92
N SER A 139 -6.40 -2.19 16.94
CA SER A 139 -7.81 -2.53 17.11
C SER A 139 -8.34 -3.37 15.95
N ALA A 140 -7.96 -3.07 14.70
CA ALA A 140 -8.35 -3.87 13.55
C ALA A 140 -7.72 -5.28 13.61
N ALA A 141 -6.44 -5.37 13.98
CA ALA A 141 -5.75 -6.65 14.17
C ALA A 141 -6.33 -7.47 15.33
N ALA A 142 -6.74 -6.84 16.43
CA ALA A 142 -7.44 -7.50 17.52
C ALA A 142 -8.79 -8.12 17.08
N GLY A 143 -9.42 -7.58 16.03
CA GLY A 143 -10.57 -8.18 15.37
C GLY A 143 -10.23 -9.32 14.39
N GLY A 144 -8.96 -9.75 14.32
CA GLY A 144 -8.48 -10.76 13.38
C GLY A 144 -8.29 -10.26 11.95
N GLN A 145 -8.34 -8.95 11.72
CA GLN A 145 -8.20 -8.35 10.39
C GLN A 145 -6.82 -7.77 10.16
N VAL A 146 -6.28 -7.94 8.96
CA VAL A 146 -5.04 -7.26 8.56
C VAL A 146 -5.35 -5.79 8.30
N ALA A 147 -4.59 -4.89 8.91
CA ALA A 147 -4.74 -3.46 8.73
C ALA A 147 -3.54 -2.89 7.96
N GLU A 148 -3.80 -2.20 6.85
CA GLU A 148 -2.77 -1.67 5.96
C GLU A 148 -3.02 -0.17 5.70
N LEU A 149 -1.96 0.62 5.80
CA LEU A 149 -1.91 2.03 5.45
C LEU A 149 -0.79 2.21 4.42
N GLY A 150 -1.11 2.70 3.23
CA GLY A 150 -0.15 2.85 2.12
C GLY A 150 -0.53 2.14 0.83
N GLY A 151 -1.63 1.36 0.83
CA GLY A 151 -2.28 0.80 -0.36
C GLY A 151 -3.55 1.56 -0.78
N GLN A 152 -4.27 1.06 -1.79
CA GLN A 152 -5.50 1.64 -2.40
C GLN A 152 -6.70 1.85 -1.42
N LEU A 153 -6.53 1.55 -0.13
CA LEU A 153 -7.52 1.81 0.92
C LEU A 153 -7.32 3.22 1.49
N SER A 154 -7.61 4.22 0.66
CA SER A 154 -7.81 5.60 1.07
C SER A 154 -9.21 5.76 1.68
N GLY A 155 -9.39 5.30 2.92
CA GLY A 155 -10.68 5.40 3.60
C GLY A 155 -10.49 5.52 5.10
N ASN A 156 -10.49 6.76 5.61
CA ASN A 156 -10.44 7.16 7.02
C ASN A 156 -9.06 7.02 7.69
N ILE A 157 -8.20 8.01 7.41
CA ILE A 157 -6.96 8.24 8.17
C ILE A 157 -7.36 8.57 9.62
N SER A 158 -6.96 7.72 10.57
CA SER A 158 -7.23 7.93 12.00
C SER A 158 -6.35 9.03 12.61
N GLU A 159 -6.84 9.70 13.66
CA GLU A 159 -6.10 10.74 14.40
C GLU A 159 -4.72 10.25 14.88
N SER A 160 -4.63 8.97 15.29
CA SER A 160 -3.38 8.33 15.72
C SER A 160 -2.32 8.27 14.60
N ILE A 161 -2.73 8.05 13.35
CA ILE A 161 -1.86 7.99 12.17
C ILE A 161 -1.31 9.38 11.84
N VAL A 162 -2.18 10.39 11.89
CA VAL A 162 -1.81 11.79 11.66
C VAL A 162 -0.82 12.27 12.73
N LEU A 163 -1.13 12.03 14.01
CA LEU A 163 -0.31 12.47 15.13
C LEU A 163 1.09 11.85 15.11
N MET A 164 1.20 10.57 14.72
CA MET A 164 2.48 9.84 14.66
C MET A 164 3.24 10.05 13.35
N LYS A 165 2.69 10.81 12.39
CA LYS A 165 3.27 11.05 11.06
C LYS A 165 3.65 9.75 10.34
N ILE A 166 2.74 8.77 10.39
CA ILE A 166 2.92 7.48 9.73
C ILE A 166 2.63 7.67 8.23
N ASN A 167 3.58 7.29 7.39
CA ASN A 167 3.42 7.34 5.93
C ASN A 167 2.96 6.01 5.32
N ALA A 168 3.38 4.90 5.91
CA ALA A 168 2.93 3.56 5.62
C ALA A 168 2.98 2.71 6.89
N ALA A 169 2.01 1.81 7.03
CA ALA A 169 1.96 0.87 8.13
C ALA A 169 1.22 -0.40 7.77
N LEU A 170 1.52 -1.46 8.50
CA LEU A 170 0.91 -2.77 8.36
C LEU A 170 0.80 -3.40 9.75
N CYS A 171 -0.37 -3.91 10.09
CA CYS A 171 -0.57 -4.68 11.31
C CYS A 171 -1.25 -6.00 10.95
N VAL A 172 -0.58 -7.11 11.26
CA VAL A 172 -1.04 -8.47 10.98
C VAL A 172 -1.23 -9.21 12.29
N PRO A 173 -2.43 -9.77 12.54
CA PRO A 173 -2.64 -10.65 13.69
C PRO A 173 -2.01 -12.03 13.45
N LEU A 174 -1.31 -12.53 14.46
CA LEU A 174 -0.85 -13.91 14.55
C LEU A 174 -1.93 -14.74 15.24
N MET A 175 -2.56 -15.64 14.49
CA MET A 175 -3.76 -16.34 14.95
C MET A 175 -3.41 -17.71 15.53
N LEU A 176 -3.83 -17.98 16.77
CA LEU A 176 -3.80 -19.32 17.37
C LEU A 176 -5.22 -19.76 17.69
N GLY A 177 -5.65 -20.91 17.14
CA GLY A 177 -6.99 -21.46 17.40
C GLY A 177 -8.15 -20.52 17.04
N GLY A 178 -7.93 -19.58 16.11
CA GLY A 178 -8.94 -18.60 15.69
C GLY A 178 -8.97 -17.29 16.49
N SER A 179 -8.08 -17.12 17.48
CA SER A 179 -7.91 -15.87 18.24
C SER A 179 -6.54 -15.24 17.96
N PRO A 180 -6.41 -13.90 17.91
CA PRO A 180 -5.11 -13.24 17.84
C PRO A 180 -4.31 -13.50 19.13
N ALA A 181 -3.17 -14.19 19.00
CA ALA A 181 -2.24 -14.45 20.10
C ALA A 181 -1.11 -13.41 20.17
N ALA A 182 -0.80 -12.77 19.04
CA ALA A 182 0.15 -11.68 18.94
C ALA A 182 -0.17 -10.81 17.72
N PHE A 183 0.49 -9.66 17.62
CA PHE A 183 0.39 -8.72 16.52
C PHE A 183 1.77 -8.39 15.98
N LEU A 184 1.96 -8.57 14.68
CA LEU A 184 3.11 -8.06 13.96
C LEU A 184 2.76 -6.66 13.46
N TYR A 185 3.35 -5.65 14.10
CA TYR A 185 3.15 -4.24 13.76
C TYR A 185 4.36 -3.71 13.02
N LEU A 186 4.16 -3.07 11.87
CA LEU A 186 5.19 -2.39 11.10
C LEU A 186 4.74 -0.99 10.75
N ASP A 187 5.65 -0.02 10.82
CA ASP A 187 5.40 1.31 10.27
C ASP A 187 6.66 1.99 9.73
N SER A 188 6.41 3.05 9.00
CA SER A 188 7.42 4.03 8.60
C SER A 188 6.89 5.41 8.96
N ARG A 189 7.79 6.20 9.56
CA ARG A 189 7.50 7.53 10.09
C ARG A 189 8.49 8.53 9.54
N GLY A 190 8.02 9.76 9.42
CA GLY A 190 8.88 10.90 9.07
C GLY A 190 8.50 11.52 7.74
N SER A 191 9.38 12.39 7.26
CA SER A 191 9.13 13.26 6.12
C SER A 191 9.35 12.59 4.77
N ILE A 192 10.13 11.51 4.70
CA ILE A 192 10.38 10.78 3.47
C ILE A 192 9.22 9.81 3.26
N PRO A 193 8.40 9.98 2.20
CA PRO A 193 7.32 9.05 1.91
C PRO A 193 7.92 7.69 1.59
N GLN A 194 7.46 6.67 2.32
CA GLN A 194 7.79 5.29 2.03
C GLN A 194 6.51 4.54 1.72
N SER A 195 6.52 3.78 0.63
CA SER A 195 5.40 2.93 0.24
C SER A 195 5.70 1.47 0.63
N LEU A 196 4.65 0.71 0.90
CA LEU A 196 4.75 -0.73 1.05
C LEU A 196 5.23 -1.37 -0.25
N ARG A 197 6.06 -2.41 -0.13
CA ARG A 197 6.37 -3.26 -1.27
C ARG A 197 5.10 -3.96 -1.78
N PRO A 198 5.01 -4.28 -3.09
CA PRO A 198 3.92 -5.08 -3.61
C PRO A 198 3.78 -6.40 -2.82
N ASN A 199 2.55 -6.78 -2.49
CA ASN A 199 2.22 -7.99 -1.72
C ASN A 199 2.77 -8.05 -0.28
N ALA A 200 3.21 -6.92 0.30
CA ALA A 200 3.70 -6.85 1.69
C ALA A 200 2.73 -7.48 2.70
N SER A 201 1.43 -7.19 2.58
CA SER A 201 0.40 -7.73 3.48
C SER A 201 0.25 -9.24 3.34
N GLY A 202 0.23 -9.77 2.11
CA GLY A 202 0.17 -11.21 1.85
C GLY A 202 1.39 -11.95 2.39
N PHE A 203 2.57 -11.34 2.24
CA PHE A 203 3.81 -11.87 2.80
C PHE A 203 3.79 -11.93 4.34
N CYS A 204 3.40 -10.85 5.01
CA CYS A 204 3.32 -10.85 6.47
C CYS A 204 2.24 -11.79 7.01
N VAL A 205 1.12 -11.96 6.31
CA VAL A 205 0.12 -12.99 6.63
C VAL A 205 0.72 -14.39 6.50
N ALA A 206 1.51 -14.65 5.46
CA ALA A 206 2.19 -15.92 5.30
C ALA A 206 3.19 -16.18 6.45
N LEU A 207 4.00 -15.18 6.83
CA LEU A 207 4.87 -15.27 8.01
C LEU A 207 4.09 -15.64 9.27
N GLY A 208 2.98 -14.94 9.50
CA GLY A 208 2.17 -15.16 10.69
C GLY A 208 1.46 -16.51 10.76
N ARG A 209 1.37 -17.22 9.64
CA ARG A 209 0.85 -18.61 9.58
C ARG A 209 1.94 -19.67 9.77
N MET A 210 3.22 -19.29 9.65
CA MET A 210 4.35 -20.19 9.84
C MET A 210 4.90 -20.16 11.27
N ALA A 211 4.67 -19.05 11.97
CA ALA A 211 5.00 -18.86 13.38
C ALA A 211 4.03 -19.63 14.29
#